data_AF-A0A0F9NHM9-F1
#
_entry.id   AF-A0A0F9NHM9-F1
#
_cell.length_a   1.000
_cell.length_b   1.000
_cell.length_c   1.000
_cell.angle_alpha   90.00
_cell.angle_beta   90.00
_cell.angle_gamma   90.00
#
_symmetry.space_group_name_H-M   'P 1'
#
loop_
_entity.id
_entity.type
_entity.pdbx_description
1 polymer ?
#
loop_
_entity_poly.entity_id
_entity_poly.type
_entity_poly.pdbx_seq_one_letter_code
_entity_poly.pdbx_strand_id
1 'polypeptide(L)'
;MTEKTFIKGKDSDLETSIATMQAKLKSFGFDIEEASWLNPVSNVYSVHIRDKSCPIMFTNGKGSTKKACLASALGEYFERLSCNYFFADFYLGVQHSSNDFVHYPNEKWFDSTGDEMPAGLMDASLWEHFDPTGELTPAMLVDTNSGVGERGICAAPYLRLRDGQSVYIPINVIGNVFVSNGMSAGNTKNEARVQGLSEVFERYVKNRIIAEGICLPEVPAEVINRYPLIKQAIEELESHGYSLKVADASLGGEYPVMSVTLINPKDGSVFASFGAHPSFEVALERTVTELLQGRSLDQLDVFHPPTFDQDEVASPANLEMHFIDSSGYISNDFFRSTPNFEFNDWEHDSKTAD
;
A
#
# COMPACT_ATOMS: atom_id res chain seq x y z
N MET A 1 -23.34 -7.10 27.11
CA MET A 1 -23.18 -6.93 25.65
C MET A 1 -21.74 -6.48 25.43
N THR A 2 -21.00 -7.15 24.56
CA THR A 2 -19.66 -6.72 24.13
C THR A 2 -19.80 -5.36 23.43
N GLU A 3 -18.88 -4.44 23.72
CA GLU A 3 -18.76 -3.15 23.03
C GLU A 3 -18.63 -3.38 21.51
N LYS A 4 -19.26 -2.52 20.69
CA LYS A 4 -19.16 -2.55 19.23
C LYS A 4 -18.76 -1.16 18.74
N THR A 5 -17.60 -1.08 18.10
CA THR A 5 -17.02 0.16 17.58
C THR A 5 -17.03 0.12 16.06
N PHE A 6 -17.78 1.05 15.43
CA PHE A 6 -17.81 1.22 13.99
C PHE A 6 -16.99 2.44 13.59
N ILE A 7 -16.15 2.29 12.57
CA ILE A 7 -15.36 3.38 11.98
C ILE A 7 -15.75 3.58 10.52
N LYS A 8 -15.54 4.79 9.99
CA LYS A 8 -15.92 5.15 8.62
C LYS A 8 -15.17 4.27 7.61
N GLY A 9 -15.85 3.86 6.54
CA GLY A 9 -15.29 3.00 5.49
C GLY A 9 -15.16 1.51 5.84
N LYS A 10 -15.70 1.05 6.97
CA LYS A 10 -15.69 -0.38 7.37
C LYS A 10 -17.09 -0.95 7.50
N ASP A 11 -17.28 -2.16 7.00
CA ASP A 11 -18.57 -2.89 6.94
C ASP A 11 -18.86 -3.71 8.21
N SER A 12 -17.93 -3.78 9.16
CA SER A 12 -18.09 -4.50 10.42
C SER A 12 -17.48 -3.71 11.59
N ASP A 13 -17.97 -3.97 12.80
CA ASP A 13 -17.34 -3.45 14.02
C ASP A 13 -15.94 -4.06 14.23
N LEU A 14 -15.06 -3.28 14.85
CA LEU A 14 -13.66 -3.63 15.06
C LEU A 14 -13.52 -4.91 15.89
N GLU A 15 -14.33 -5.07 16.94
CA GLU A 15 -14.29 -6.20 17.85
C GLU A 15 -14.61 -7.51 17.12
N THR A 16 -15.66 -7.52 16.30
CA THR A 16 -16.05 -8.68 15.48
C THR A 16 -14.98 -8.98 14.44
N SER A 17 -14.41 -7.95 13.80
CA SER A 17 -13.35 -8.11 12.79
C SER A 17 -12.11 -8.78 13.39
N ILE A 18 -11.60 -8.26 14.51
CA ILE A 18 -10.45 -8.78 15.25
C ILE A 18 -10.70 -10.23 15.69
N ALA A 19 -11.84 -10.49 16.36
CA ALA A 19 -12.16 -11.81 16.88
C ALA A 19 -12.26 -12.85 15.74
N THR A 20 -12.86 -12.47 14.61
CA THR A 20 -12.99 -13.33 13.44
C THR A 20 -11.63 -13.65 12.83
N MET A 21 -10.78 -12.64 12.63
CA MET A 21 -9.45 -12.82 12.03
C MET A 21 -8.53 -13.66 12.92
N GLN A 22 -8.48 -13.37 14.22
CA GLN A 22 -7.69 -14.16 15.17
C GLN A 22 -8.15 -15.63 15.24
N ALA A 23 -9.47 -15.86 15.29
CA ALA A 23 -10.01 -17.22 15.30
C ALA A 23 -9.65 -17.99 14.01
N LYS A 24 -9.73 -17.33 12.85
CA LYS A 24 -9.37 -17.93 11.56
C LYS A 24 -7.87 -18.26 11.48
N LEU A 25 -6.98 -17.33 11.83
CA LEU A 25 -5.53 -17.57 11.84
C LEU A 25 -5.17 -18.77 12.72
N LYS A 26 -5.75 -18.83 13.93
CA LYS A 26 -5.58 -19.97 14.83
C LYS A 26 -6.10 -21.28 14.22
N SER A 27 -7.24 -21.24 13.52
CA SER A 27 -7.79 -22.42 12.85
C SER A 27 -6.92 -22.93 11.70
N PHE A 28 -6.13 -22.05 11.08
CA PHE A 28 -5.14 -22.39 10.05
C PHE A 28 -3.78 -22.80 10.63
N GLY A 29 -3.61 -22.75 11.95
CA GLY A 29 -2.38 -23.14 12.64
C GLY A 29 -1.37 -22.02 12.85
N PHE A 30 -1.71 -20.78 12.56
CA PHE A 30 -0.85 -19.62 12.86
C PHE A 30 -0.97 -19.22 14.34
N ASP A 31 0.17 -18.98 14.99
CA ASP A 31 0.24 -18.48 16.37
C ASP A 31 0.84 -17.07 16.35
N ILE A 32 -0.05 -16.09 16.20
CA ILE A 32 0.33 -14.68 16.06
C ILE A 32 0.51 -14.04 17.44
N GLU A 33 1.62 -13.32 17.62
CA GLU A 33 1.86 -12.44 18.76
C GLU A 33 1.90 -10.97 18.36
N GLU A 34 1.46 -10.11 19.27
CA GLU A 34 1.65 -8.66 19.21
C GLU A 34 3.03 -8.33 19.81
N ALA A 35 4.01 -8.08 18.95
CA ALA A 35 5.41 -7.97 19.34
C ALA A 35 5.78 -6.58 19.88
N SER A 36 5.22 -5.50 19.32
CA SER A 36 5.42 -4.14 19.81
C SER A 36 4.25 -3.22 19.48
N TRP A 37 4.06 -2.20 20.32
CA TRP A 37 3.02 -1.19 20.19
C TRP A 37 3.62 0.19 20.33
N LEU A 38 3.18 1.14 19.50
CA LEU A 38 3.51 2.55 19.62
C LEU A 38 2.24 3.40 19.63
N ASN A 39 2.31 4.53 20.32
CA ASN A 39 1.34 5.61 20.29
C ASN A 39 2.10 6.93 20.46
N PRO A 40 2.85 7.37 19.42
CA PRO A 40 3.78 8.49 19.51
C PRO A 40 3.08 9.84 19.72
N VAL A 41 1.84 9.99 19.25
CA VAL A 41 0.97 11.15 19.49
C VAL A 41 -0.48 10.68 19.68
N SER A 42 -1.35 11.58 20.12
CA SER A 42 -2.79 11.31 20.28
C SER A 42 -3.40 10.76 19.01
N ASN A 43 -4.23 9.72 19.15
CA ASN A 43 -5.00 9.14 18.06
C ASN A 43 -4.13 8.59 16.91
N VAL A 44 -2.87 8.22 17.15
CA VAL A 44 -2.01 7.57 16.16
C VAL A 44 -1.34 6.37 16.79
N TYR A 45 -1.83 5.18 16.45
CA TYR A 45 -1.31 3.90 16.95
C TYR A 45 -0.65 3.12 15.83
N SER A 46 0.41 2.38 16.17
CA SER A 46 0.93 1.30 15.34
C SER A 46 1.20 0.04 16.16
N VAL A 47 1.09 -1.12 15.53
CA VAL A 47 1.40 -2.42 16.14
C VAL A 47 2.18 -3.28 15.16
N HIS A 48 3.20 -3.96 15.65
CA HIS A 48 3.89 -5.02 14.91
C HIS A 48 3.37 -6.38 15.38
N ILE A 49 2.88 -7.19 14.45
CA ILE A 49 2.45 -8.58 14.74
C ILE A 49 3.26 -9.55 13.90
N ARG A 50 3.50 -10.76 14.43
CA ARG A 50 4.24 -11.81 13.72
C ARG A 50 3.82 -13.20 14.15
N ASP A 51 4.08 -14.20 13.31
CA ASP A 51 3.98 -15.60 13.74
C ASP A 51 5.15 -15.99 14.64
N LYS A 52 4.86 -16.65 15.77
CA LYS A 52 5.88 -17.08 16.74
C LYS A 52 6.82 -18.16 16.20
N SER A 53 6.29 -19.05 15.37
CA SER A 53 7.03 -20.16 14.77
C SER A 53 7.81 -19.73 13.53
N CYS A 54 7.34 -18.70 12.84
CA CYS A 54 7.97 -18.15 11.64
C CYS A 54 8.05 -16.61 11.69
N PRO A 55 9.02 -16.02 12.43
CA PRO A 55 9.07 -14.58 12.64
C PRO A 55 9.25 -13.71 11.39
N ILE A 56 9.62 -14.30 10.24
CA ILE A 56 9.66 -13.59 8.95
C ILE A 56 8.25 -13.27 8.42
N MET A 57 7.21 -13.96 8.91
CA MET A 57 5.83 -13.69 8.58
C MET A 57 5.26 -12.68 9.58
N PHE A 58 5.41 -11.40 9.25
CA PHE A 58 4.98 -10.28 10.09
C PHE A 58 4.25 -9.21 9.28
N THR A 59 3.40 -8.45 9.94
CA THR A 59 2.72 -7.28 9.36
C THR A 59 2.66 -6.15 10.36
N ASN A 60 2.37 -4.96 9.88
CA ASN A 60 2.22 -3.78 10.72
C ASN A 60 0.80 -3.23 10.60
N GLY A 61 0.21 -2.88 11.73
CA GLY A 61 -1.06 -2.16 11.77
C GLY A 61 -0.84 -0.68 12.04
N LYS A 62 -1.77 0.13 11.55
CA LYS A 62 -1.90 1.55 11.86
C LYS A 62 -3.37 1.91 12.07
N GLY A 63 -3.64 2.92 12.89
CA GLY A 63 -5.01 3.44 13.05
C GLY A 63 -5.18 4.41 14.21
N SER A 64 -6.35 5.02 14.30
CA SER A 64 -6.64 6.07 15.29
C SER A 64 -6.97 5.56 16.69
N THR A 65 -7.12 4.24 16.86
CA THR A 65 -7.28 3.58 18.16
C THR A 65 -6.52 2.25 18.18
N LYS A 66 -6.24 1.71 19.37
CA LYS A 66 -5.63 0.37 19.50
C LYS A 66 -6.40 -0.72 18.74
N LYS A 67 -7.73 -0.73 18.83
CA LYS A 67 -8.56 -1.74 18.12
C LYS A 67 -8.46 -1.57 16.61
N ALA A 68 -8.56 -0.34 16.10
CA ALA A 68 -8.44 -0.07 14.67
C ALA A 68 -7.06 -0.51 14.14
N CYS A 69 -6.01 -0.21 14.90
CA CYS A 69 -4.64 -0.60 14.60
C CYS A 69 -4.46 -2.13 14.59
N LEU A 70 -4.97 -2.86 15.58
CA LEU A 70 -4.90 -4.33 15.60
C LEU A 70 -5.70 -4.96 14.44
N ALA A 71 -6.89 -4.42 14.15
CA ALA A 71 -7.68 -4.86 13.01
C ALA A 71 -6.92 -4.64 11.68
N SER A 72 -6.22 -3.50 11.54
CA SER A 72 -5.36 -3.23 10.39
C SER A 72 -4.23 -4.25 10.25
N ALA A 73 -3.50 -4.55 11.34
CA ALA A 73 -2.38 -5.50 11.30
C ALA A 73 -2.84 -6.91 10.88
N LEU A 74 -3.96 -7.37 11.47
CA LEU A 74 -4.56 -8.66 11.15
C LEU A 74 -5.10 -8.70 9.72
N GLY A 75 -5.71 -7.62 9.24
CA GLY A 75 -6.16 -7.47 7.87
C GLY A 75 -5.00 -7.59 6.88
N GLU A 76 -3.92 -6.85 7.11
CA GLU A 76 -2.68 -6.94 6.33
C GLU A 76 -2.12 -8.38 6.38
N TYR A 77 -2.19 -9.07 7.52
CA TYR A 77 -1.74 -10.46 7.60
C TYR A 77 -2.53 -11.39 6.66
N PHE A 78 -3.86 -11.24 6.61
CA PHE A 78 -4.70 -11.99 5.68
C PHE A 78 -4.43 -11.60 4.23
N GLU A 79 -4.19 -10.33 3.94
CA GLU A 79 -3.82 -9.84 2.62
C GLU A 79 -2.52 -10.51 2.14
N ARG A 80 -1.44 -10.43 2.92
CA ARG A 80 -0.14 -11.01 2.54
C ARG A 80 -0.19 -12.53 2.47
N LEU A 81 -0.92 -13.18 3.38
CA LEU A 81 -1.12 -14.63 3.35
C LEU A 81 -1.89 -15.07 2.10
N SER A 82 -2.98 -14.39 1.75
CA SER A 82 -3.81 -14.75 0.59
C SER A 82 -3.11 -14.51 -0.75
N CYS A 83 -2.17 -13.56 -0.79
CA CYS A 83 -1.38 -13.26 -1.97
C CYS A 83 -0.04 -14.02 -2.02
N ASN A 84 0.20 -14.98 -1.10
CA ASN A 84 1.48 -15.68 -0.93
C ASN A 84 2.69 -14.74 -0.76
N TYR A 85 2.47 -13.48 -0.37
CA TYR A 85 3.48 -12.43 -0.48
C TYR A 85 4.63 -12.57 0.53
N PHE A 86 4.38 -13.21 1.68
CA PHE A 86 5.46 -13.59 2.62
C PHE A 86 6.54 -14.47 1.98
N PHE A 87 6.19 -15.14 0.89
CA PHE A 87 7.04 -16.11 0.21
C PHE A 87 7.57 -15.60 -1.13
N ALA A 88 7.19 -14.40 -1.56
CA ALA A 88 7.46 -13.88 -2.91
C ALA A 88 8.94 -13.90 -3.28
N ASP A 89 9.83 -13.59 -2.32
CA ASP A 89 11.28 -13.49 -2.54
C ASP A 89 12.03 -14.82 -2.39
N PHE A 90 11.32 -15.94 -2.18
CA PHE A 90 11.92 -17.22 -1.85
C PHE A 90 11.64 -18.29 -2.90
N TYR A 91 12.69 -19.02 -3.27
CA TYR A 91 12.53 -20.33 -3.89
C TYR A 91 11.98 -21.33 -2.87
N LEU A 92 10.90 -22.04 -3.23
CA LEU A 92 10.15 -22.91 -2.32
C LEU A 92 10.66 -24.36 -2.27
N GLY A 93 11.71 -24.67 -3.03
CA GLY A 93 12.31 -25.98 -3.06
C GLY A 93 11.62 -26.96 -4.02
N VAL A 94 12.36 -27.99 -4.40
CA VAL A 94 11.92 -28.98 -5.41
C VAL A 94 10.66 -29.71 -4.96
N GLN A 95 10.57 -30.04 -3.66
CA GLN A 95 9.42 -30.75 -3.11
C GLN A 95 8.12 -29.94 -3.29
N HIS A 96 8.12 -28.64 -2.99
CA HIS A 96 6.95 -27.79 -3.16
C HIS A 96 6.64 -27.56 -4.64
N SER A 97 7.68 -27.27 -5.43
CA SER A 97 7.57 -26.96 -6.86
C SER A 97 7.03 -28.13 -7.71
N SER A 98 7.18 -29.36 -7.22
CA SER A 98 6.69 -30.60 -7.86
C SER A 98 5.24 -30.97 -7.52
N ASN A 99 4.56 -30.21 -6.65
CA ASN A 99 3.15 -30.47 -6.30
C ASN A 99 2.21 -30.14 -7.46
N ASP A 100 0.93 -30.51 -7.34
CA ASP A 100 -0.11 -30.22 -8.35
C ASP A 100 -0.21 -28.71 -8.66
N PHE A 101 0.04 -27.85 -7.69
CA PHE A 101 0.15 -26.39 -7.84
C PHE A 101 1.28 -25.83 -6.95
N VAL A 102 1.80 -24.66 -7.31
CA VAL A 102 2.84 -23.93 -6.56
C VAL A 102 2.25 -22.74 -5.81
N HIS A 103 1.43 -21.94 -6.49
CA HIS A 103 0.85 -20.69 -5.99
C HIS A 103 -0.63 -20.87 -5.65
N TYR A 104 -1.43 -21.34 -6.62
CA TYR A 104 -2.88 -21.49 -6.47
C TYR A 104 -3.41 -22.70 -7.24
N PRO A 105 -4.44 -23.42 -6.74
CA PRO A 105 -5.04 -24.53 -7.46
C PRO A 105 -5.61 -24.19 -8.86
N ASN A 106 -5.88 -22.92 -9.13
CA ASN A 106 -6.39 -22.42 -10.42
C ASN A 106 -5.31 -21.73 -11.28
N GLU A 107 -4.04 -21.83 -10.90
CA GLU A 107 -2.92 -21.39 -11.73
C GLU A 107 -2.85 -22.20 -13.03
N LYS A 108 -2.15 -21.66 -14.02
CA LYS A 108 -1.84 -22.38 -15.26
C LYS A 108 -0.36 -22.31 -15.57
N TRP A 109 0.12 -23.41 -16.14
CA TRP A 109 1.48 -23.58 -16.61
C TRP A 109 1.50 -23.52 -18.13
N PHE A 110 2.41 -22.72 -18.66
CA PHE A 110 2.61 -22.50 -20.09
C PHE A 110 4.03 -22.95 -20.46
N ASP A 111 4.17 -23.59 -21.61
CA ASP A 111 5.47 -24.10 -22.08
C ASP A 111 6.49 -22.96 -22.25
N SER A 112 7.74 -23.18 -21.87
CA SER A 112 8.84 -22.20 -21.99
C SER A 112 10.04 -22.72 -22.79
N THR A 113 9.90 -23.89 -23.43
CA THR A 113 11.03 -24.57 -24.09
C THR A 113 11.44 -23.98 -25.44
N GLY A 114 10.62 -23.13 -26.05
CA GLY A 114 10.90 -22.44 -27.31
C GLY A 114 11.13 -20.93 -27.14
N ASP A 115 11.48 -20.27 -28.24
CA ASP A 115 11.68 -18.81 -28.29
C ASP A 115 10.36 -18.03 -28.47
N GLU A 116 9.29 -18.69 -28.90
CA GLU A 116 7.98 -18.05 -29.12
C GLU A 116 7.17 -17.96 -27.82
N MET A 117 6.57 -16.79 -27.58
CA MET A 117 5.71 -16.57 -26.43
C MET A 117 4.44 -17.43 -26.49
N PRO A 118 4.09 -18.19 -25.43
CA PRO A 118 2.91 -19.04 -25.43
C PRO A 118 1.60 -18.25 -25.59
N ALA A 119 0.72 -18.77 -26.44
CA ALA A 119 -0.64 -18.24 -26.55
C ALA A 119 -1.41 -18.41 -25.23
N GLY A 120 -2.24 -17.42 -24.89
CA GLY A 120 -3.10 -17.44 -23.71
C GLY A 120 -2.50 -16.81 -22.44
N LEU A 121 -1.23 -16.42 -22.48
CA LEU A 121 -0.64 -15.48 -21.52
C LEU A 121 -1.01 -14.05 -21.89
N MET A 122 -1.46 -13.30 -20.89
CA MET A 122 -1.84 -11.89 -20.99
C MET A 122 -2.83 -11.59 -22.14
N ASP A 123 -3.11 -10.31 -22.38
CA ASP A 123 -3.87 -9.86 -23.54
C ASP A 123 -3.02 -8.89 -24.38
N ALA A 124 -3.51 -8.50 -25.56
CA ALA A 124 -2.78 -7.62 -26.46
C ALA A 124 -2.39 -6.28 -25.81
N SER A 125 -3.26 -5.70 -24.96
CA SER A 125 -2.95 -4.45 -24.28
C SER A 125 -1.87 -4.59 -23.21
N LEU A 126 -1.83 -5.72 -22.51
CA LEU A 126 -0.77 -6.01 -21.54
C LEU A 126 0.56 -6.30 -22.24
N TRP A 127 0.56 -7.00 -23.38
CA TRP A 127 1.77 -7.20 -24.17
C TRP A 127 2.31 -5.88 -24.74
N GLU A 128 1.44 -5.02 -25.28
CA GLU A 128 1.86 -3.68 -25.74
C GLU A 128 2.45 -2.84 -24.60
N HIS A 129 1.99 -3.04 -23.36
CA HIS A 129 2.49 -2.32 -22.21
C HIS A 129 3.83 -2.87 -21.68
N PHE A 130 3.94 -4.19 -21.49
CA PHE A 130 5.12 -4.82 -20.87
C PHE A 130 6.23 -5.19 -21.86
N ASP A 131 5.88 -5.41 -23.13
CA ASP A 131 6.82 -5.80 -24.17
C ASP A 131 6.56 -5.06 -25.49
N PRO A 132 6.63 -3.72 -25.50
CA PRO A 132 6.35 -2.92 -26.70
C PRO A 132 7.32 -3.20 -27.86
N THR A 133 8.52 -3.72 -27.58
CA THR A 133 9.55 -4.03 -28.59
C THR A 133 9.61 -5.50 -28.97
N GLY A 134 8.87 -6.39 -28.29
CA GLY A 134 8.86 -7.83 -28.58
C GLY A 134 10.17 -8.52 -28.21
N GLU A 135 10.83 -8.06 -27.16
CA GLU A 135 12.15 -8.55 -26.71
C GLU A 135 12.04 -9.58 -25.57
N LEU A 136 10.87 -9.73 -24.93
CA LEU A 136 10.70 -10.73 -23.89
C LEU A 136 10.69 -12.14 -24.47
N THR A 137 11.45 -13.02 -23.80
CA THR A 137 11.48 -14.46 -24.11
C THR A 137 10.73 -15.25 -23.04
N PRO A 138 10.20 -16.44 -23.35
CA PRO A 138 9.51 -17.27 -22.36
C PRO A 138 10.35 -17.56 -21.10
N ALA A 139 11.66 -17.78 -21.27
CA ALA A 139 12.59 -18.06 -20.17
C ALA A 139 12.71 -16.89 -19.16
N MET A 140 12.44 -15.65 -19.57
CA MET A 140 12.48 -14.48 -18.69
C MET A 140 11.26 -14.39 -17.76
N LEU A 141 10.19 -15.14 -18.04
CA LEU A 141 8.91 -15.06 -17.33
C LEU A 141 8.70 -16.20 -16.32
N VAL A 142 9.73 -17.01 -16.07
CA VAL A 142 9.69 -18.07 -15.05
C VAL A 142 9.65 -17.44 -13.65
N ASP A 143 8.78 -17.95 -12.78
CA ASP A 143 8.66 -17.47 -11.41
C ASP A 143 9.79 -18.01 -10.51
N THR A 144 10.32 -17.15 -9.63
CA THR A 144 11.38 -17.52 -8.68
C THR A 144 10.98 -18.67 -7.76
N ASN A 145 9.70 -18.74 -7.39
CA ASN A 145 9.20 -19.64 -6.36
C ASN A 145 9.25 -21.11 -6.79
N SER A 146 9.06 -21.39 -8.09
CA SER A 146 9.08 -22.74 -8.67
C SER A 146 10.45 -23.22 -9.15
N GLY A 147 11.45 -22.33 -9.24
CA GLY A 147 12.83 -22.67 -9.57
C GLY A 147 13.25 -22.27 -10.98
N VAL A 148 13.98 -23.15 -11.68
CA VAL A 148 14.71 -22.81 -12.92
C VAL A 148 13.92 -23.04 -14.22
N GLY A 149 12.59 -23.20 -14.14
CA GLY A 149 11.72 -23.15 -15.32
C GLY A 149 11.42 -24.48 -16.01
N GLU A 150 11.80 -25.63 -15.44
CA GLU A 150 11.55 -26.95 -16.04
C GLU A 150 10.05 -27.23 -16.31
N ARG A 151 9.17 -26.67 -15.47
CA ARG A 151 7.71 -26.82 -15.58
C ARG A 151 7.07 -25.79 -16.51
N GLY A 152 7.78 -24.73 -16.87
CA GLY A 152 7.27 -23.63 -17.70
C GLY A 152 7.03 -22.32 -16.93
N ILE A 153 6.22 -21.45 -17.53
CA ILE A 153 5.77 -20.17 -16.96
C ILE A 153 4.50 -20.43 -16.15
N CYS A 154 4.54 -20.15 -14.84
CA CYS A 154 3.34 -20.13 -14.02
C CYS A 154 2.62 -18.79 -14.13
N ALA A 155 1.30 -18.82 -14.31
CA ALA A 155 0.46 -17.63 -14.38
C ALA A 155 -0.82 -17.77 -13.56
N ALA A 156 -1.22 -16.69 -12.90
CA ALA A 156 -2.44 -16.60 -12.11
C ALA A 156 -3.60 -15.98 -12.92
N PRO A 157 -4.85 -16.43 -12.72
CA PRO A 157 -6.01 -15.84 -13.38
C PRO A 157 -6.44 -14.52 -12.72
N TYR A 158 -6.54 -13.46 -13.52
CA TYR A 158 -7.15 -12.17 -13.15
C TYR A 158 -8.43 -11.93 -13.94
N LEU A 159 -9.41 -11.28 -13.31
CA LEU A 159 -10.67 -10.91 -13.97
C LEU A 159 -10.57 -9.50 -14.53
N ARG A 160 -10.63 -9.37 -15.85
CA ARG A 160 -10.70 -8.07 -16.51
C ARG A 160 -12.10 -7.49 -16.39
N LEU A 161 -12.24 -6.35 -15.70
CA LEU A 161 -13.55 -5.85 -15.29
C LEU A 161 -14.44 -5.34 -16.43
N ARG A 162 -13.84 -4.79 -17.50
CA ARG A 162 -14.61 -4.19 -18.62
C ARG A 162 -15.48 -5.19 -19.39
N ASP A 163 -15.11 -6.47 -19.36
CA ASP A 163 -15.77 -7.53 -20.14
C ASP A 163 -15.90 -8.88 -19.41
N GLY A 164 -15.39 -8.99 -18.18
CA GLY A 164 -15.47 -10.20 -17.36
C GLY A 164 -14.58 -11.34 -17.86
N GLN A 165 -13.63 -11.09 -18.75
CA GLN A 165 -12.74 -12.14 -19.23
C GLN A 165 -11.65 -12.48 -18.21
N SER A 166 -11.33 -13.77 -18.08
CA SER A 166 -10.15 -14.22 -17.33
C SER A 166 -8.90 -14.06 -18.20
N VAL A 167 -7.89 -13.37 -17.66
CA VAL A 167 -6.58 -13.16 -18.27
C VAL A 167 -5.53 -13.78 -17.36
N TYR A 168 -4.63 -14.59 -17.90
CA TYR A 168 -3.56 -15.20 -17.11
C TYR A 168 -2.32 -14.31 -17.15
N ILE A 169 -1.89 -13.81 -15.98
CA ILE A 169 -0.72 -12.95 -15.85
C ILE A 169 0.41 -13.77 -15.21
N PRO A 170 1.62 -13.82 -15.80
CA PRO A 170 2.75 -14.53 -15.24
C PRO A 170 3.03 -14.08 -13.80
N ILE A 171 3.29 -15.03 -12.90
CA ILE A 171 3.66 -14.73 -11.51
C ILE A 171 4.94 -13.90 -11.47
N ASN A 172 5.88 -14.15 -12.40
CA ASN A 172 7.09 -13.34 -12.55
C ASN A 172 6.77 -11.85 -12.77
N VAL A 173 5.83 -11.51 -13.66
CA VAL A 173 5.43 -10.12 -13.90
C VAL A 173 4.76 -9.53 -12.66
N ILE A 174 3.90 -10.29 -11.98
CA ILE A 174 3.23 -9.86 -10.74
C ILE A 174 4.27 -9.52 -9.66
N GLY A 175 5.21 -10.44 -9.41
CA GLY A 175 6.23 -10.31 -8.37
C GLY A 175 7.23 -9.19 -8.64
N ASN A 176 7.67 -8.98 -9.88
CA ASN A 176 8.68 -7.97 -10.21
C ASN A 176 8.12 -6.56 -10.39
N VAL A 177 6.91 -6.43 -10.95
CA VAL A 177 6.38 -5.10 -11.34
C VAL A 177 5.43 -4.54 -10.29
N PHE A 178 4.57 -5.37 -9.72
CA PHE A 178 3.47 -4.91 -8.87
C PHE A 178 3.75 -5.07 -7.38
N VAL A 179 4.61 -6.03 -7.01
CA VAL A 179 4.99 -6.32 -5.62
C VAL A 179 3.74 -6.36 -4.72
N SER A 180 3.70 -5.69 -3.57
CA SER A 180 2.53 -5.65 -2.70
C SER A 180 1.47 -4.62 -3.08
N ASN A 181 1.69 -3.80 -4.12
CA ASN A 181 0.81 -2.68 -4.43
C ASN A 181 -0.57 -3.15 -4.95
N GLY A 182 -1.63 -2.67 -4.32
CA GLY A 182 -3.01 -2.96 -4.72
C GLY A 182 -3.56 -4.27 -4.17
N MET A 183 -2.80 -4.93 -3.28
CA MET A 183 -3.33 -6.03 -2.47
C MET A 183 -4.32 -5.46 -1.43
N SER A 184 -5.29 -6.28 -1.02
CA SER A 184 -6.22 -5.90 0.04
C SER A 184 -6.89 -7.10 0.71
N ALA A 185 -7.22 -6.93 1.98
CA ALA A 185 -8.22 -7.73 2.69
C ALA A 185 -9.25 -6.83 3.39
N GLY A 186 -10.45 -7.35 3.60
CA GLY A 186 -11.54 -6.62 4.25
C GLY A 186 -12.63 -7.54 4.74
N ASN A 187 -13.57 -6.98 5.51
CA ASN A 187 -14.71 -7.73 6.03
C ASN A 187 -15.65 -8.20 4.92
N THR A 188 -15.74 -7.43 3.84
CA THR A 188 -16.49 -7.75 2.64
C THR A 188 -15.61 -7.62 1.40
N LYS A 189 -16.08 -8.17 0.28
CA LYS A 189 -15.40 -8.08 -1.01
C LYS A 189 -15.25 -6.63 -1.49
N ASN A 190 -16.27 -5.81 -1.29
CA ASN A 190 -16.25 -4.42 -1.75
C ASN A 190 -15.41 -3.53 -0.82
N GLU A 191 -15.45 -3.76 0.50
CA GLU A 191 -14.54 -3.09 1.46
C GLU A 191 -13.07 -3.29 1.05
N ALA A 192 -12.69 -4.55 0.77
CA ALA A 192 -11.35 -4.87 0.29
C ALA A 192 -11.04 -4.20 -1.05
N ARG A 193 -11.95 -4.29 -2.03
CA ARG A 193 -11.75 -3.65 -3.34
C ARG A 193 -11.59 -2.14 -3.27
N VAL A 194 -12.37 -1.47 -2.42
CA VAL A 194 -12.24 -0.01 -2.23
C VAL A 194 -10.87 0.31 -1.66
N GLN A 195 -10.37 -0.42 -0.67
CA GLN A 195 -9.03 -0.18 -0.14
C GLN A 195 -7.95 -0.47 -1.17
N GLY A 196 -8.01 -1.59 -1.90
CA GLY A 196 -7.02 -1.94 -2.91
C GLY A 196 -6.98 -0.92 -4.07
N LEU A 197 -8.13 -0.46 -4.55
CA LEU A 197 -8.19 0.59 -5.58
C LEU A 197 -7.71 1.95 -5.07
N SER A 198 -8.03 2.28 -3.81
CA SER A 198 -7.52 3.51 -3.18
C SER A 198 -6.00 3.48 -3.10
N GLU A 199 -5.42 2.35 -2.71
CA GLU A 199 -3.98 2.14 -2.69
C GLU A 199 -3.33 2.32 -4.08
N VAL A 200 -3.96 1.79 -5.14
CA VAL A 200 -3.50 2.05 -6.51
C VAL A 200 -3.46 3.55 -6.82
N PHE A 201 -4.51 4.31 -6.47
CA PHE A 201 -4.52 5.76 -6.63
C PHE A 201 -3.45 6.44 -5.76
N GLU A 202 -3.29 6.04 -4.51
CA GLU A 202 -2.31 6.59 -3.58
C GLU A 202 -0.90 6.55 -4.17
N ARG A 203 -0.47 5.37 -4.64
CA ARG A 203 0.89 5.16 -5.16
C ARG A 203 1.07 5.81 -6.54
N TYR A 204 0.06 5.73 -7.41
CA TYR A 204 0.10 6.40 -8.71
C TYR A 204 0.24 7.92 -8.57
N VAL A 205 -0.60 8.54 -7.73
CA VAL A 205 -0.63 9.99 -7.51
C VAL A 205 0.60 10.44 -6.74
N LYS A 206 1.06 9.68 -5.73
CA LYS A 206 2.35 9.90 -5.04
C LYS A 206 3.49 10.00 -6.04
N ASN A 207 3.63 9.02 -6.92
CA ASN A 207 4.72 8.99 -7.90
C ASN A 207 4.65 10.17 -8.86
N ARG A 208 3.46 10.53 -9.36
CA ARG A 208 3.28 11.72 -10.20
C ARG A 208 3.69 13.00 -9.48
N ILE A 209 3.20 13.20 -8.25
CA ILE A 209 3.48 14.41 -7.47
C ILE A 209 4.99 14.57 -7.23
N ILE A 210 5.66 13.50 -6.86
CA ILE A 210 7.11 13.50 -6.60
C ILE A 210 7.87 13.73 -7.91
N ALA A 211 7.65 12.89 -8.92
CA ALA A 211 8.42 12.91 -10.17
C ALA A 211 8.21 14.19 -10.99
N GLU A 212 7.03 14.81 -10.92
CA GLU A 212 6.72 16.06 -11.63
C GLU A 212 7.01 17.31 -10.76
N GLY A 213 7.45 17.15 -9.50
CA GLY A 213 7.75 18.27 -8.60
C GLY A 213 6.52 19.14 -8.29
N ILE A 214 5.34 18.53 -8.17
CA ILE A 214 4.06 19.24 -8.05
C ILE A 214 3.97 19.91 -6.68
N CYS A 215 3.71 21.23 -6.68
CA CYS A 215 3.36 21.96 -5.48
C CYS A 215 1.86 21.82 -5.21
N LEU A 216 1.50 21.09 -4.15
CA LEU A 216 0.11 20.86 -3.77
C LEU A 216 -0.49 22.06 -3.00
N PRO A 217 -1.80 22.33 -3.16
CA PRO A 217 -2.51 23.30 -2.35
C PRO A 217 -2.71 22.78 -0.92
N GLU A 218 -2.46 23.64 0.07
CA GLU A 218 -2.71 23.32 1.48
C GLU A 218 -4.20 23.23 1.78
N VAL A 219 -4.56 22.33 2.70
CA VAL A 219 -5.94 22.20 3.18
C VAL A 219 -6.26 23.38 4.10
N PRO A 220 -7.32 24.16 3.82
CA PRO A 220 -7.69 25.28 4.68
C PRO A 220 -7.99 24.85 6.13
N ALA A 221 -7.68 25.71 7.09
CA ALA A 221 -7.83 25.39 8.52
C ALA A 221 -9.29 25.06 8.89
N GLU A 222 -10.27 25.73 8.29
CA GLU A 222 -11.69 25.45 8.45
C GLU A 222 -12.09 24.05 8.00
N VAL A 223 -11.40 23.49 7.01
CA VAL A 223 -11.59 22.13 6.51
C VAL A 223 -10.99 21.11 7.50
N ILE A 224 -9.78 21.37 7.99
CA ILE A 224 -9.12 20.54 9.03
C ILE A 224 -9.96 20.52 10.32
N ASN A 225 -10.57 21.66 10.68
CA ASN A 225 -11.42 21.79 11.88
C ASN A 225 -12.65 20.86 11.89
N ARG A 226 -13.03 20.27 10.75
CA ARG A 226 -14.08 19.25 10.68
C ARG A 226 -13.67 17.93 11.35
N TYR A 227 -12.37 17.69 11.51
CA TYR A 227 -11.80 16.42 11.97
C TYR A 227 -10.97 16.61 13.25
N PRO A 228 -11.61 16.85 14.40
CA PRO A 228 -10.92 17.29 15.63
C PRO A 228 -9.89 16.29 16.16
N LEU A 229 -10.11 14.98 15.99
CA LEU A 229 -9.14 13.96 16.43
C LEU A 229 -7.86 13.96 15.58
N ILE A 230 -8.00 14.16 14.28
CA ILE A 230 -6.87 14.28 13.35
C ILE A 230 -6.14 15.60 13.59
N LYS A 231 -6.88 16.69 13.77
CA LYS A 231 -6.34 18.00 14.13
C LYS A 231 -5.49 17.92 15.41
N GLN A 232 -5.97 17.22 16.44
CA GLN A 232 -5.23 17.02 17.67
C GLN A 232 -3.88 16.32 17.43
N ALA A 233 -3.85 15.29 16.58
CA ALA A 233 -2.61 14.59 16.24
C ALA A 233 -1.61 15.50 15.51
N ILE A 234 -2.11 16.33 14.58
CA ILE A 234 -1.33 17.35 13.84
C ILE A 234 -0.74 18.37 14.81
N GLU A 235 -1.56 18.97 15.67
CA GLU A 235 -1.13 19.98 16.65
C GLU A 235 -0.13 19.40 17.66
N GLU A 236 -0.29 18.13 18.06
CA GLU A 236 0.65 17.46 18.94
C GLU A 236 1.99 17.22 18.26
N LEU A 237 2.01 16.79 16.98
CA LEU A 237 3.24 16.70 16.20
C LEU A 237 3.97 18.04 16.10
N GLU A 238 3.23 19.12 15.82
CA GLU A 238 3.79 20.47 15.76
C GLU A 238 4.36 20.93 17.12
N SER A 239 3.70 20.56 18.22
CA SER A 239 4.18 20.87 19.57
C SER A 239 5.52 20.22 19.93
N HIS A 240 5.90 19.14 19.22
CA HIS A 240 7.21 18.50 19.34
C HIS A 240 8.30 19.17 18.47
N GLY A 241 7.97 20.28 17.81
CA GLY A 241 8.92 21.09 17.03
C GLY A 241 9.03 20.70 15.56
N TYR A 242 8.12 19.84 15.06
CA TYR A 242 7.97 19.57 13.63
C TYR A 242 7.07 20.62 12.97
N SER A 243 7.19 20.80 11.66
CA SER A 243 6.21 21.57 10.88
C SER A 243 5.51 20.62 9.91
N LEU A 244 4.18 20.69 9.81
CA LEU A 244 3.41 19.85 8.90
C LEU A 244 2.84 20.67 7.75
N LYS A 245 2.99 20.17 6.53
CA LYS A 245 2.23 20.63 5.35
C LYS A 245 1.13 19.60 5.07
N VAL A 246 -0.11 19.95 5.39
CA VAL A 246 -1.31 19.14 5.09
C VAL A 246 -1.89 19.64 3.78
N ALA A 247 -1.87 18.80 2.74
CA ALA A 247 -2.20 19.22 1.39
C ALA A 247 -3.20 18.28 0.69
N ASP A 248 -4.04 18.88 -0.14
CA ASP A 248 -4.92 18.17 -1.06
C ASP A 248 -4.10 17.64 -2.23
N ALA A 249 -4.04 16.31 -2.36
CA ALA A 249 -3.30 15.62 -3.41
C ALA A 249 -4.22 15.13 -4.54
N SER A 250 -5.46 15.63 -4.61
CA SER A 250 -6.44 15.19 -5.62
C SER A 250 -6.14 15.60 -7.05
N LEU A 251 -5.15 16.49 -7.25
CA LEU A 251 -4.79 17.06 -8.54
C LEU A 251 -5.98 17.72 -9.25
N GLY A 252 -6.70 18.58 -8.53
CA GLY A 252 -7.88 19.27 -9.06
C GLY A 252 -9.19 18.51 -8.87
N GLY A 253 -9.29 17.67 -7.83
CA GLY A 253 -10.48 16.87 -7.52
C GLY A 253 -10.63 15.59 -8.34
N GLU A 254 -9.59 15.15 -9.05
CA GLU A 254 -9.63 13.95 -9.91
C GLU A 254 -9.42 12.66 -9.12
N TYR A 255 -8.57 12.70 -8.08
CA TYR A 255 -8.17 11.52 -7.30
C TYR A 255 -8.47 11.67 -5.80
N PRO A 256 -8.87 10.60 -5.10
CA PRO A 256 -9.22 10.66 -3.67
C PRO A 256 -7.96 10.53 -2.77
N VAL A 257 -6.99 11.43 -2.93
CA VAL A 257 -5.65 11.33 -2.31
C VAL A 257 -5.33 12.56 -1.48
N MET A 258 -4.72 12.33 -0.31
CA MET A 258 -4.19 13.33 0.61
C MET A 258 -2.68 13.19 0.76
N SER A 259 -2.01 14.31 1.04
CA SER A 259 -0.59 14.33 1.41
C SER A 259 -0.39 15.06 2.74
N VAL A 260 0.46 14.50 3.60
CA VAL A 260 0.94 15.15 4.83
C VAL A 260 2.45 15.04 4.83
N THR A 261 3.11 16.18 4.77
CA THR A 261 4.58 16.25 4.78
C THR A 261 5.08 16.77 6.10
N LEU A 262 5.90 15.98 6.78
CA LEU A 262 6.62 16.38 7.98
C LEU A 262 7.93 17.03 7.59
N ILE A 263 8.19 18.20 8.16
CA ILE A 263 9.43 18.96 8.00
C ILE A 263 10.09 19.04 9.37
N ASN A 264 11.35 18.63 9.46
CA ASN A 264 12.15 18.73 10.68
C ASN A 264 13.02 20.00 10.63
N PRO A 265 12.68 21.06 11.38
CA PRO A 265 13.44 22.32 11.32
C PRO A 265 14.88 22.22 11.85
N LYS A 266 15.23 21.13 12.54
CA LYS A 266 16.57 20.95 13.13
C LYS A 266 17.63 20.67 12.06
N ASP A 267 17.28 19.92 11.02
CA ASP A 267 18.20 19.47 9.97
C ASP A 267 17.68 19.76 8.54
N GLY A 268 16.44 20.23 8.41
CA GLY A 268 15.80 20.53 7.14
C GLY A 268 15.28 19.30 6.40
N SER A 269 15.31 18.11 7.02
CA SER A 269 14.80 16.89 6.43
C SER A 269 13.27 16.91 6.26
N VAL A 270 12.80 16.22 5.23
CA VAL A 270 11.38 16.16 4.89
C VAL A 270 10.92 14.72 4.69
N PHE A 271 9.71 14.42 5.13
CA PHE A 271 9.06 13.13 4.96
C PHE A 271 7.64 13.33 4.46
N ALA A 272 7.38 12.98 3.21
CA ALA A 272 6.07 13.07 2.58
C ALA A 272 5.31 11.75 2.68
N SER A 273 4.23 11.75 3.47
CA SER A 273 3.26 10.65 3.54
C SER A 273 2.09 10.93 2.59
N PHE A 274 1.53 9.85 2.04
CA PHE A 274 0.36 9.88 1.16
C PHE A 274 -0.68 8.88 1.66
N GLY A 275 -1.96 9.21 1.49
CA GLY A 275 -3.06 8.34 1.89
C GLY A 275 -4.25 8.54 0.97
N ALA A 276 -4.92 7.46 0.59
CA ALA A 276 -6.10 7.53 -0.26
C ALA A 276 -7.30 6.76 0.31
N HIS A 277 -8.48 7.32 0.08
CA HIS A 277 -9.78 6.72 0.35
C HIS A 277 -10.90 7.61 -0.22
N PRO A 278 -12.04 7.08 -0.71
CA PRO A 278 -13.15 7.91 -1.21
C PRO A 278 -13.66 8.97 -0.22
N SER A 279 -13.67 8.62 1.07
CA SER A 279 -13.88 9.58 2.18
C SER A 279 -12.63 10.42 2.45
N PHE A 280 -12.78 11.74 2.34
CA PHE A 280 -11.74 12.73 2.67
C PHE A 280 -11.15 12.53 4.06
N GLU A 281 -12.03 12.38 5.07
CA GLU A 281 -11.65 12.14 6.47
C GLU A 281 -10.76 10.92 6.63
N VAL A 282 -11.13 9.82 5.96
CA VAL A 282 -10.42 8.55 6.06
C VAL A 282 -9.09 8.63 5.32
N ALA A 283 -9.05 9.30 4.15
CA ALA A 283 -7.81 9.53 3.43
C ALA A 283 -6.82 10.33 4.29
N LEU A 284 -7.28 11.44 4.89
CA LEU A 284 -6.47 12.27 5.77
C LEU A 284 -5.99 11.51 7.03
N GLU A 285 -6.87 10.75 7.70
CA GLU A 285 -6.48 9.92 8.86
C GLU A 285 -5.41 8.89 8.48
N ARG A 286 -5.58 8.23 7.33
CA ARG A 286 -4.61 7.25 6.81
C ARG A 286 -3.26 7.88 6.54
N THR A 287 -3.23 9.08 5.96
CA THR A 287 -1.96 9.79 5.68
C THR A 287 -1.22 10.13 6.97
N VAL A 288 -1.93 10.61 8.01
CA VAL A 288 -1.33 10.97 9.30
C VAL A 288 -0.86 9.72 10.07
N THR A 289 -1.66 8.66 10.07
CA THR A 289 -1.28 7.41 10.77
C THR A 289 -0.14 6.66 10.09
N GLU A 290 -0.01 6.75 8.76
CA GLU A 290 1.13 6.21 8.00
C GLU A 290 2.44 6.92 8.34
N LEU A 291 2.39 8.25 8.50
CA LEU A 291 3.55 9.08 8.81
C LEU A 291 4.30 8.63 10.08
N LEU A 292 3.61 7.96 11.01
CA LEU A 292 4.19 7.51 12.27
C LEU A 292 4.12 5.99 12.46
N GLN A 293 3.80 5.23 11.42
CA GLN A 293 3.72 3.78 11.52
C GLN A 293 5.11 3.19 11.84
N GLY A 294 5.23 2.52 13.00
CA GLY A 294 6.47 1.88 13.41
C GLY A 294 7.58 2.87 13.81
N ARG A 295 7.28 4.17 13.94
CA ARG A 295 8.25 5.22 14.26
C ARG A 295 7.87 5.96 15.53
N SER A 296 8.77 6.03 16.48
CA SER A 296 8.70 7.02 17.56
C SER A 296 9.25 8.37 17.10
N LEU A 297 8.96 9.44 17.84
CA LEU A 297 9.34 10.80 17.47
C LEU A 297 10.86 11.02 17.37
N ASP A 298 11.66 10.18 18.02
CA ASP A 298 13.13 10.17 17.98
C ASP A 298 13.70 9.36 16.80
N GLN A 299 12.85 8.73 15.96
CA GLN A 299 13.23 7.94 14.79
C GLN A 299 12.89 8.63 13.46
N LEU A 300 12.71 9.95 13.50
CA LEU A 300 12.35 10.80 12.35
C LEU A 300 13.56 11.55 11.77
N ASP A 301 14.79 11.13 12.11
CA ASP A 301 16.07 11.73 11.71
C ASP A 301 16.75 11.02 10.51
N VAL A 302 16.06 10.05 9.90
CA VAL A 302 16.60 9.23 8.80
C VAL A 302 16.31 9.79 7.41
N PHE A 303 15.63 10.94 7.31
CA PHE A 303 15.18 11.53 6.05
C PHE A 303 16.15 12.59 5.52
N HIS A 304 15.96 12.98 4.26
CA HIS A 304 16.84 13.92 3.58
C HIS A 304 16.19 15.30 3.40
N PRO A 305 16.99 16.39 3.36
CA PRO A 305 16.50 17.68 2.89
C PRO A 305 16.03 17.62 1.44
N PRO A 306 15.11 18.51 1.03
CA PRO A 306 14.69 18.56 -0.36
C PRO A 306 15.83 18.99 -1.28
N THR A 307 15.83 18.49 -2.52
CA THR A 307 16.84 18.77 -3.55
C THR A 307 16.29 19.65 -4.67
N PHE A 308 17.18 20.29 -5.43
CA PHE A 308 16.82 21.01 -6.68
C PHE A 308 17.04 20.15 -7.93
N ASP A 309 17.60 18.95 -7.77
CA ASP A 309 17.83 18.02 -8.87
C ASP A 309 16.53 17.26 -9.19
N GLN A 310 15.78 17.77 -10.18
CA GLN A 310 14.52 17.16 -10.59
C GLN A 310 14.72 15.81 -11.30
N ASP A 311 15.87 15.59 -11.94
CA ASP A 311 16.16 14.33 -12.64
C ASP A 311 16.38 13.21 -11.61
N GLU A 312 17.09 13.51 -10.51
CA GLU A 312 17.25 12.60 -9.38
C GLU A 312 15.91 12.28 -8.72
N VAL A 313 15.08 13.31 -8.47
CA VAL A 313 13.74 13.16 -7.88
C VAL A 313 12.81 12.32 -8.77
N ALA A 314 12.86 12.50 -10.08
CA ALA A 314 12.03 11.77 -11.03
C ALA A 314 12.56 10.38 -11.38
N SER A 315 13.76 10.02 -10.92
CA SER A 315 14.37 8.73 -11.26
C SER A 315 13.54 7.55 -10.73
N PRO A 316 13.45 6.43 -11.48
CA PRO A 316 12.76 5.23 -11.02
C PRO A 316 13.27 4.73 -9.67
N ALA A 317 14.59 4.74 -9.47
CA ALA A 317 15.22 4.35 -8.21
C ALA A 317 14.73 5.22 -7.03
N ASN A 318 14.52 6.52 -7.22
CA ASN A 318 13.97 7.39 -6.19
C ASN A 318 12.51 7.05 -5.85
N LEU A 319 11.69 6.77 -6.87
CA LEU A 319 10.29 6.37 -6.66
C LEU A 319 10.19 5.00 -5.98
N GLU A 320 11.09 4.07 -6.29
CA GLU A 320 11.23 2.78 -5.62
C GLU A 320 11.65 2.95 -4.15
N MET A 321 12.61 3.81 -3.83
CA MET A 321 12.94 4.15 -2.44
C MET A 321 11.73 4.73 -1.70
N HIS A 322 10.96 5.59 -2.37
CA HIS A 322 9.70 6.11 -1.83
C HIS A 322 8.65 5.02 -1.58
N PHE A 323 8.66 3.94 -2.35
CA PHE A 323 7.78 2.79 -2.12
C PHE A 323 8.25 1.92 -0.95
N ILE A 324 9.56 1.70 -0.81
CA ILE A 324 10.15 0.80 0.19
C ILE A 324 10.05 1.38 1.61
N ASP A 325 10.49 2.62 1.82
CA ASP A 325 10.60 3.19 3.17
C ASP A 325 10.34 4.71 3.25
N SER A 326 9.97 5.34 2.12
CA SER A 326 9.72 6.78 2.00
C SER A 326 10.94 7.68 2.26
N SER A 327 12.16 7.14 2.13
CA SER A 327 13.41 7.91 2.30
C SER A 327 13.90 8.62 1.03
N GLY A 328 13.19 8.49 -0.09
CA GLY A 328 13.59 9.12 -1.35
C GLY A 328 13.60 10.66 -1.28
N TYR A 329 14.29 11.27 -2.22
CA TYR A 329 14.37 12.71 -2.39
C TYR A 329 13.01 13.32 -2.79
N ILE A 330 12.77 14.53 -2.29
CA ILE A 330 11.63 15.39 -2.64
C ILE A 330 12.19 16.67 -3.26
N SER A 331 11.53 17.16 -4.31
CA SER A 331 11.90 18.42 -4.96
C SER A 331 11.60 19.62 -4.07
N ASN A 332 12.47 20.64 -4.09
CA ASN A 332 12.19 21.93 -3.46
C ASN A 332 10.92 22.60 -4.03
N ASP A 333 10.59 22.31 -5.30
CA ASP A 333 9.38 22.86 -5.95
C ASP A 333 8.08 22.43 -5.24
N PHE A 334 8.11 21.31 -4.50
CA PHE A 334 7.01 20.83 -3.67
C PHE A 334 6.58 21.85 -2.59
N PHE A 335 7.50 22.75 -2.18
CA PHE A 335 7.30 23.71 -1.09
C PHE A 335 7.14 25.16 -1.56
N ARG A 336 6.87 25.40 -2.84
CA ARG A 336 6.57 26.76 -3.34
C ARG A 336 5.32 27.34 -2.68
N SER A 337 5.20 28.66 -2.74
CA SER A 337 4.03 29.38 -2.22
C SER A 337 2.80 29.31 -3.13
N THR A 338 3.00 29.07 -4.43
CA THR A 338 1.91 28.97 -5.42
C THR A 338 1.70 27.51 -5.80
N PRO A 339 0.54 26.92 -5.46
CA PRO A 339 0.24 25.55 -5.84
C PRO A 339 -0.05 25.44 -7.34
N ASN A 340 0.21 24.26 -7.90
CA ASN A 340 -0.08 23.94 -9.30
C ASN A 340 -1.58 23.71 -9.55
N PHE A 341 -2.34 23.41 -8.49
CA PHE A 341 -3.77 23.16 -8.51
C PHE A 341 -4.45 24.01 -7.44
N GLU A 342 -5.75 24.28 -7.63
CA GLU A 342 -6.59 24.83 -6.57
C GLU A 342 -6.99 23.72 -5.59
N PHE A 343 -7.17 24.08 -4.32
CA PHE A 343 -7.71 23.17 -3.31
C PHE A 343 -9.14 22.74 -3.68
N ASN A 344 -9.41 21.44 -3.58
CA ASN A 344 -10.75 20.88 -3.74
C ASN A 344 -11.21 20.20 -2.44
N ASP A 345 -12.37 20.62 -1.93
CA ASP A 345 -13.04 19.95 -0.81
C ASP A 345 -13.87 18.75 -1.30
N TRP A 346 -13.17 17.71 -1.79
CA TRP A 346 -13.77 16.55 -2.43
C TRP A 346 -14.37 15.56 -1.42
N GLU A 347 -15.38 14.81 -1.85
CA GLU A 347 -16.00 13.71 -1.07
C GLU A 347 -16.63 12.72 -2.06
N HIS A 348 -16.17 11.48 -2.02
CA HIS A 348 -16.61 10.40 -2.91
C HIS A 348 -17.16 9.20 -2.11
N ASP A 349 -17.30 9.32 -0.79
CA ASP A 349 -17.75 8.24 0.08
C ASP A 349 -19.14 7.72 -0.30
N SER A 350 -19.25 6.39 -0.28
CA SER A 350 -20.44 5.64 -0.65
C SER A 350 -20.48 4.36 0.16
N LYS A 351 -21.67 3.78 0.32
CA LYS A 351 -21.80 2.46 0.93
C LYS A 351 -21.07 1.42 0.07
N THR A 352 -20.37 0.52 0.75
CA THR A 352 -19.68 -0.65 0.20
C THR A 352 -20.57 -1.90 0.16
N ALA A 353 -21.70 -1.88 0.87
CA ALA A 353 -22.70 -2.95 0.82
C ALA A 353 -23.42 -2.97 -0.55
N ASP A 354 -23.63 -4.18 -1.08
CA ASP A 354 -24.47 -4.42 -2.27
C ASP A 354 -25.96 -4.11 -2.01
#